data_AF-A0A9X0CQ59-F1
#
_entry.id   AF-A0A9X0CQ59-F1
#
_cell.length_a   1.000
_cell.length_b   1.000
_cell.length_c   1.000
_cell.angle_alpha   90.00
_cell.angle_beta   90.00
_cell.angle_gamma   90.00
#
_symmetry.space_group_name_H-M   'P 1'
#
loop_
_entity.id
_entity.type
_entity.pdbx_description
1 polymer ?
#
loop_
_entity_poly.entity_id
_entity_poly.type
_entity_poly.pdbx_seq_one_letter_code
_entity_poly.pdbx_strand_id
1 'polypeptide(L)'
;MAYERHLAIHLSLIFFVTFLADQSSEALSFKAGKENITIVSPGLFACKEVSFQDPFNRGQDVKVLASVGHAVKSETTRNGAAIWVEDVTANGFTVCVLEFGDGSNDTAEVNWIAVQSAPSGSQLGATSLNSWTTGTECKRIDFQQRFSTLPTIFVTASHQLPKRPQDAMAVWVEDLREDNFKICLREAKIFDGPHRNIKIICFFAPPVVVVTPKHSDNNNNSNLSGSRCIVVTAWVE
;
A
#
# COMPACT_ATOMS: atom_id res chain seq x y z
N MET A 1 -1.61 -85.64 -24.22
CA MET A 1 -3.06 -85.40 -24.38
C MET A 1 -3.60 -84.88 -23.07
N ALA A 2 -3.91 -83.59 -23.01
CA ALA A 2 -4.82 -82.99 -22.03
C ALA A 2 -5.28 -81.64 -22.60
N TYR A 3 -6.57 -81.36 -22.43
CA TYR A 3 -7.37 -80.33 -23.09
C TYR A 3 -7.78 -79.27 -22.06
N GLU A 4 -8.17 -78.06 -22.52
CA GLU A 4 -8.83 -76.94 -21.79
C GLU A 4 -7.98 -76.11 -20.80
N ARG A 5 -8.17 -74.79 -20.58
CA ARG A 5 -9.24 -73.83 -20.91
C ARG A 5 -8.70 -72.38 -20.83
N HIS A 6 -9.20 -71.50 -21.69
CA HIS A 6 -9.06 -70.05 -21.60
C HIS A 6 -9.79 -69.47 -20.38
N LEU A 7 -9.20 -68.46 -19.75
CA LEU A 7 -9.94 -67.47 -18.96
C LEU A 7 -9.44 -66.06 -19.33
N ALA A 8 -10.22 -65.36 -20.16
CA ALA A 8 -10.06 -63.93 -20.40
C ALA A 8 -11.01 -63.20 -19.45
N ILE A 9 -10.48 -62.31 -18.61
CA ILE A 9 -11.28 -61.34 -17.85
C ILE A 9 -10.73 -59.96 -18.16
N HIS A 10 -11.57 -59.18 -18.83
CA HIS A 10 -11.47 -57.76 -19.11
C HIS A 10 -11.19 -56.94 -17.84
N LEU A 11 -10.15 -56.10 -17.85
CA LEU A 11 -10.14 -54.87 -17.06
C LEU A 11 -10.06 -53.68 -18.01
N SER A 12 -11.21 -53.03 -18.18
CA SER A 12 -11.30 -51.71 -18.82
C SER A 12 -10.48 -50.72 -17.99
N LEU A 13 -9.38 -50.22 -18.56
CA LEU A 13 -8.68 -49.04 -18.06
C LEU A 13 -9.57 -47.81 -18.29
N ILE A 14 -10.37 -47.47 -17.28
CA ILE A 14 -11.04 -46.18 -17.20
C ILE A 14 -9.95 -45.15 -16.95
N PHE A 15 -9.61 -44.38 -17.98
CA PHE A 15 -8.83 -43.15 -17.88
C PHE A 15 -9.63 -42.13 -17.05
N PHE A 16 -9.49 -42.16 -15.73
CA PHE A 16 -9.78 -40.99 -14.90
C PHE A 16 -8.57 -40.07 -15.00
N VAL A 17 -8.57 -39.19 -16.00
CA VAL A 17 -7.78 -37.96 -15.93
C VAL A 17 -8.49 -37.11 -14.89
N THR A 18 -8.14 -37.29 -13.62
CA THR A 18 -8.43 -36.27 -12.62
C THR A 18 -7.62 -35.05 -13.06
N PHE A 19 -8.30 -34.11 -13.72
CA PHE A 19 -7.87 -32.73 -13.80
C PHE A 19 -7.71 -32.29 -12.34
N LEU A 20 -6.49 -32.35 -11.82
CA LEU A 20 -6.09 -31.44 -10.76
C LEU A 20 -6.17 -30.08 -11.44
N ALA A 21 -7.32 -29.43 -11.31
CA ALA A 21 -7.32 -27.99 -11.33
C ALA A 21 -6.35 -27.59 -10.23
N ASP A 22 -5.12 -27.31 -10.61
CA ASP A 22 -4.21 -26.49 -9.81
C ASP A 22 -4.84 -25.11 -9.78
N GLN A 23 -5.90 -25.00 -8.99
CA GLN A 23 -6.51 -23.76 -8.61
C GLN A 23 -5.68 -23.29 -7.42
N SER A 24 -4.41 -22.96 -7.69
CA SER A 24 -3.69 -21.96 -6.92
C SER A 24 -4.45 -20.65 -7.14
N SER A 25 -5.54 -20.47 -6.40
CA SER A 25 -6.02 -19.14 -6.11
C SER A 25 -4.90 -18.50 -5.29
N GLU A 26 -3.94 -17.85 -5.97
CA GLU A 26 -3.09 -16.89 -5.30
C GLU A 26 -4.04 -15.86 -4.71
N ALA A 27 -4.34 -16.00 -3.42
CA ALA A 27 -5.02 -14.96 -2.67
C ALA A 27 -4.24 -13.68 -2.93
N LEU A 28 -4.91 -12.67 -3.47
CA LEU A 28 -4.30 -11.38 -3.83
C LEU A 28 -3.37 -10.96 -2.69
N SER A 29 -2.06 -10.90 -2.97
CA SER A 29 -1.01 -10.60 -1.99
C SER A 29 -1.02 -9.14 -1.52
N PHE A 30 -2.04 -8.39 -1.94
CA PHE A 30 -2.30 -7.02 -1.55
C PHE A 30 -3.78 -6.78 -1.22
N LYS A 31 -4.00 -5.84 -0.31
CA LYS A 31 -5.30 -5.29 0.08
C LYS A 31 -5.23 -3.79 -0.10
N ALA A 32 -6.34 -3.16 -0.44
CA ALA A 32 -6.39 -1.71 -0.58
C ALA A 32 -7.70 -1.19 -0.02
N GLY A 33 -7.70 0.07 0.37
CA GLY A 33 -8.90 0.70 0.90
C GLY A 33 -8.75 2.20 1.04
N LYS A 34 -9.79 2.78 1.63
CA LYS A 34 -9.94 4.21 1.79
C LYS A 34 -10.62 4.48 3.11
N GLU A 35 -10.06 5.42 3.86
CA GLU A 35 -10.56 5.82 5.16
C GLU A 35 -10.81 7.30 5.22
N ASN A 36 -11.87 7.67 5.95
CA ASN A 36 -12.15 9.04 6.32
C ASN A 36 -11.73 9.22 7.79
N ILE A 37 -10.88 10.21 8.04
CA ILE A 37 -10.35 10.55 9.36
C ILE A 37 -10.72 12.00 9.67
N THR A 38 -11.55 12.19 10.69
CA THR A 38 -11.93 13.54 11.16
C THR A 38 -10.81 14.12 12.01
N ILE A 39 -10.29 15.27 11.60
CA ILE A 39 -9.18 15.95 12.25
C ILE A 39 -9.74 17.20 12.94
N VAL A 40 -9.55 17.29 14.26
CA VAL A 40 -10.13 18.36 15.07
C VAL A 40 -9.06 19.27 15.67
N SER A 41 -9.42 20.54 15.84
CA SER A 41 -8.65 21.51 16.62
C SER A 41 -9.06 21.46 18.11
N PRO A 42 -8.12 21.65 19.07
CA PRO A 42 -6.69 21.89 18.89
C PRO A 42 -5.89 20.59 18.69
N GLY A 43 -4.87 20.63 17.84
CA GLY A 43 -3.91 19.54 17.67
C GLY A 43 -3.74 19.06 16.23
N LEU A 44 -4.76 19.22 15.38
CA LEU A 44 -4.71 18.92 13.94
C LEU A 44 -4.21 17.51 13.63
N PHE A 45 -4.44 16.58 14.55
CA PHE A 45 -3.92 15.23 14.53
C PHE A 45 -5.01 14.23 14.86
N ALA A 46 -5.08 13.15 14.09
CA ALA A 46 -5.96 12.03 14.38
C ALA A 46 -5.36 10.72 13.85
N CYS A 47 -5.71 9.62 14.52
CA CYS A 47 -5.39 8.27 14.08
C CYS A 47 -6.66 7.44 13.95
N LYS A 48 -6.63 6.46 13.05
CA LYS A 48 -7.69 5.48 12.85
C LYS A 48 -7.10 4.08 12.71
N GLU A 49 -7.68 3.14 13.45
CA GLU A 49 -7.39 1.72 13.29
C GLU A 49 -8.13 1.19 12.05
N VAL A 50 -7.43 0.43 11.24
CA VAL A 50 -7.93 -0.18 10.01
C VAL A 50 -7.75 -1.68 10.10
N SER A 51 -8.86 -2.40 10.05
CA SER A 51 -8.87 -3.87 10.07
C SER A 51 -9.00 -4.40 8.66
N PHE A 52 -8.20 -5.42 8.32
CA PHE A 52 -8.38 -6.17 7.08
C PHE A 52 -9.58 -7.10 7.22
N GLN A 53 -10.53 -7.03 6.27
CA GLN A 53 -11.71 -7.90 6.25
C GLN A 53 -11.31 -9.38 6.32
N ASP A 54 -10.32 -9.74 5.50
CA ASP A 54 -9.64 -11.04 5.58
C ASP A 54 -8.20 -10.79 6.02
N PRO A 55 -7.75 -11.32 7.18
CA PRO A 55 -6.36 -11.19 7.60
C PRO A 55 -5.39 -11.81 6.62
N PHE A 56 -4.17 -11.29 6.60
CA PHE A 56 -3.05 -11.87 5.88
C PHE A 56 -2.52 -13.15 6.55
N ASN A 57 -1.79 -13.97 5.79
CA ASN A 57 -1.17 -15.19 6.34
C ASN A 57 -0.14 -14.82 7.42
N ARG A 58 -0.18 -15.50 8.57
CA ARG A 58 0.79 -15.29 9.65
C ARG A 58 2.18 -15.75 9.20
N GLY A 59 3.19 -14.90 9.42
CA GLY A 59 4.61 -15.23 9.17
C GLY A 59 5.32 -14.37 8.12
N GLN A 60 4.58 -13.59 7.31
CA GLN A 60 5.16 -12.59 6.42
C GLN A 60 4.85 -11.18 6.91
N ASP A 61 5.88 -10.31 6.93
CA ASP A 61 5.74 -8.91 7.32
C ASP A 61 4.85 -8.16 6.31
N VAL A 62 3.73 -7.63 6.80
CA VAL A 62 2.85 -6.76 6.01
C VAL A 62 3.47 -5.38 5.94
N LYS A 63 3.49 -4.79 4.74
CA LYS A 63 3.90 -3.40 4.52
C LYS A 63 2.71 -2.59 4.05
N VAL A 64 2.52 -1.43 4.66
CA VAL A 64 1.42 -0.53 4.33
C VAL A 64 1.99 0.75 3.72
N LEU A 65 1.44 1.11 2.58
CA LEU A 65 1.61 2.40 1.93
C LEU A 65 0.32 3.19 2.14
N ALA A 66 0.43 4.43 2.58
CA ALA A 66 -0.70 5.31 2.81
C ALA A 66 -0.41 6.70 2.26
N SER A 67 -1.45 7.34 1.75
CA SER A 67 -1.41 8.71 1.23
C SER A 67 -2.65 9.47 1.66
N VAL A 68 -2.49 10.77 1.91
CA VAL A 68 -3.63 11.68 2.12
C VAL A 68 -4.18 12.07 0.76
N GLY A 69 -5.49 11.86 0.57
CA GLY A 69 -6.26 12.37 -0.56
C GLY A 69 -7.11 13.57 -0.15
N HIS A 70 -7.44 14.40 -1.14
CA HIS A 70 -8.41 15.49 -0.98
C HIS A 70 -9.66 15.13 -1.79
N ALA A 71 -10.61 14.43 -1.16
CA ALA A 71 -11.80 13.90 -1.83
C ALA A 71 -12.85 14.97 -2.19
N VAL A 72 -12.76 16.15 -1.57
CA VAL A 72 -13.77 17.21 -1.70
C VAL A 72 -13.21 18.31 -2.59
N LYS A 73 -13.98 18.71 -3.61
CA LYS A 73 -13.80 20.01 -4.27
C LYS A 73 -14.03 21.09 -3.22
N SER A 74 -12.95 21.49 -2.55
CA SER A 74 -12.96 22.55 -1.56
C SER A 74 -12.57 23.83 -2.27
N GLU A 75 -13.40 24.88 -2.15
CA GLU A 75 -13.08 26.21 -2.68
C GLU A 75 -11.96 26.90 -1.89
N THR A 76 -11.53 26.31 -0.77
CA THR A 76 -10.44 26.78 0.07
C THR A 76 -9.17 25.96 -0.17
N THR A 77 -8.02 26.62 -0.22
CA THR A 77 -6.70 25.97 -0.21
C THR A 77 -6.60 25.05 1.01
N ARG A 78 -6.46 23.74 0.79
CA ARG A 78 -6.19 22.79 1.87
C ARG A 78 -4.71 22.79 2.17
N ASN A 79 -4.38 22.77 3.46
CA ASN A 79 -3.01 22.63 3.91
C ASN A 79 -2.51 21.21 3.63
N GLY A 80 -1.19 21.06 3.43
CA GLY A 80 -0.56 19.75 3.36
C GLY A 80 -0.73 18.99 4.68
N ALA A 81 -0.43 17.69 4.67
CA ALA A 81 -0.46 16.87 5.86
C ALA A 81 0.67 15.84 5.86
N ALA A 82 1.15 15.51 7.05
CA ALA A 82 2.00 14.36 7.29
C ALA A 82 1.12 13.12 7.50
N ILE A 83 1.56 11.97 6.98
CA ILE A 83 0.90 10.69 7.16
C ILE A 83 1.90 9.61 7.50
N TRP A 84 1.53 8.74 8.44
CA TRP A 84 2.31 7.59 8.82
C TRP A 84 1.43 6.44 9.27
N VAL A 85 2.03 5.25 9.33
CA VAL A 85 1.39 4.02 9.82
C VAL A 85 2.08 3.50 11.07
N GLU A 86 1.29 2.91 11.96
CA GLU A 86 1.71 2.32 13.23
C GLU A 86 1.07 0.94 13.38
N ASP A 87 1.59 0.14 14.31
CA ASP A 87 0.98 -1.13 14.73
C ASP A 87 0.56 -2.06 13.57
N VAL A 88 1.38 -2.14 12.53
CA VAL A 88 1.11 -2.96 11.34
C VAL A 88 1.22 -4.44 11.72
N THR A 89 0.13 -5.18 11.49
CA THR A 89 0.02 -6.63 11.75
C THR A 89 -0.63 -7.35 10.57
N ALA A 90 -0.72 -8.67 10.65
CA ALA A 90 -1.49 -9.47 9.70
C ALA A 90 -3.00 -9.17 9.71
N ASN A 91 -3.52 -8.53 10.77
CA ASN A 91 -4.95 -8.25 10.93
C ASN A 91 -5.35 -6.82 10.53
N GLY A 92 -4.39 -5.90 10.48
CA GLY A 92 -4.68 -4.49 10.30
C GLY A 92 -3.49 -3.61 10.66
N PHE A 93 -3.74 -2.31 10.70
CA PHE A 93 -2.77 -1.28 11.03
C PHE A 93 -3.47 -0.04 11.59
N THR A 94 -2.70 0.84 12.20
CA THR A 94 -3.16 2.19 12.54
C THR A 94 -2.60 3.18 11.54
N VAL A 95 -3.42 4.09 11.04
CA VAL A 95 -2.98 5.21 10.21
C VAL A 95 -3.26 6.53 10.90
N CYS A 96 -2.29 7.42 10.81
CA CYS A 96 -2.30 8.69 11.52
C CYS A 96 -2.00 9.82 10.54
N VAL A 97 -2.68 10.94 10.73
CA VAL A 97 -2.55 12.15 9.90
C VAL A 97 -2.37 13.35 10.81
N LEU A 98 -1.45 14.23 10.43
CA LEU A 98 -1.26 15.54 11.04
C LEU A 98 -1.33 16.62 9.95
N GLU A 99 -2.35 17.47 10.00
CA GLU A 99 -2.49 18.60 9.06
C GLU A 99 -1.55 19.75 9.43
N PHE A 100 -1.10 20.47 8.41
CA PHE A 100 -0.28 21.67 8.57
C PHE A 100 -1.16 22.93 8.60
N GLY A 101 -0.54 24.06 8.95
CA GLY A 101 -1.22 25.37 8.97
C GLY A 101 -2.36 25.43 9.99
N ASP A 102 -3.45 26.10 9.62
CA ASP A 102 -4.65 26.26 10.46
C ASP A 102 -5.53 25.00 10.51
N GLY A 103 -5.14 23.95 9.78
CA GLY A 103 -5.95 22.75 9.57
C GLY A 103 -7.22 23.01 8.78
N SER A 104 -7.90 21.93 8.39
CA SER A 104 -9.20 22.01 7.74
C SER A 104 -10.36 21.98 8.73
N ASN A 105 -10.12 21.47 9.96
CA ASN A 105 -11.16 21.08 10.91
C ASN A 105 -12.26 20.24 10.24
N ASP A 106 -11.84 19.41 9.28
CA ASP A 106 -12.68 18.60 8.41
C ASP A 106 -12.10 17.17 8.36
N THR A 107 -12.64 16.37 7.46
CA THR A 107 -12.23 15.00 7.22
C THR A 107 -11.12 14.94 6.17
N ALA A 108 -10.00 14.32 6.53
CA ALA A 108 -8.98 13.88 5.60
C ALA A 108 -9.36 12.51 5.03
N GLU A 109 -9.28 12.37 3.70
CA GLU A 109 -9.35 11.05 3.06
C GLU A 109 -7.94 10.44 3.08
N VAL A 110 -7.85 9.16 3.41
CA VAL A 110 -6.62 8.39 3.36
C VAL A 110 -6.83 7.22 2.44
N ASN A 111 -5.99 7.09 1.42
CA ASN A 111 -5.96 5.91 0.55
C ASN A 111 -4.77 5.04 0.96
N TRP A 112 -4.99 3.74 1.10
CA TRP A 112 -3.97 2.81 1.58
C TRP A 112 -3.91 1.52 0.75
N ILE A 113 -2.71 0.93 0.72
CA ILE A 113 -2.43 -0.39 0.15
C ILE A 113 -1.57 -1.15 1.16
N ALA A 114 -1.95 -2.38 1.50
CA ALA A 114 -1.20 -3.29 2.34
C ALA A 114 -0.73 -4.48 1.49
N VAL A 115 0.55 -4.87 1.61
CA VAL A 115 1.18 -5.86 0.74
C VAL A 115 2.10 -6.78 1.56
N GLN A 116 2.08 -8.08 1.32
CA GLN A 116 3.02 -9.05 1.94
C GLN A 116 4.21 -9.40 1.04
N SER A 117 4.02 -9.36 -0.28
CA SER A 117 5.06 -9.69 -1.25
C SER A 117 5.03 -8.71 -2.42
N ALA A 118 6.20 -8.33 -2.91
CA ALA A 118 6.30 -7.50 -4.10
C ALA A 118 5.72 -8.25 -5.31
N PRO A 119 4.75 -7.68 -6.06
CA PRO A 119 4.36 -8.20 -7.36
C PRO A 119 5.56 -8.38 -8.30
N SER A 120 5.43 -9.26 -9.29
CA SER A 120 6.48 -9.50 -10.28
C SER A 120 6.94 -8.20 -10.94
N GLY A 121 8.26 -8.01 -11.04
CA GLY A 121 8.88 -6.81 -11.61
C GLY A 121 8.94 -5.60 -10.66
N SER A 122 8.30 -5.66 -9.49
CA SER A 122 8.38 -4.63 -8.46
C SER A 122 9.29 -5.04 -7.30
N GLN A 123 9.60 -4.09 -6.42
CA GLN A 123 10.44 -4.29 -5.25
C GLN A 123 9.80 -3.62 -4.03
N LEU A 124 9.91 -4.28 -2.86
CA LEU A 124 9.26 -3.85 -1.62
C LEU A 124 10.28 -3.76 -0.48
N GLY A 125 10.63 -2.54 -0.07
CA GLY A 125 11.65 -2.22 0.92
C GLY A 125 11.11 -1.69 2.23
N ALA A 126 11.92 -1.78 3.29
CA ALA A 126 11.74 -1.02 4.51
C ALA A 126 13.12 -0.61 5.00
N THR A 127 13.29 0.65 5.39
CA THR A 127 14.59 1.19 5.82
C THR A 127 14.43 1.99 7.10
N SER A 128 15.24 1.70 8.11
CA SER A 128 15.29 2.51 9.32
C SER A 128 16.12 3.76 9.09
N LEU A 129 15.66 4.90 9.59
CA LEU A 129 16.44 6.13 9.63
C LEU A 129 17.25 6.20 10.93
N ASN A 130 18.32 7.00 10.90
CA ASN A 130 19.05 7.33 12.10
C ASN A 130 18.18 8.20 13.02
N SER A 131 18.59 8.35 14.28
CA SER A 131 17.93 9.33 15.15
C SER A 131 18.44 10.73 14.84
N TRP A 132 17.54 11.72 14.79
CA TRP A 132 17.88 13.13 14.63
C TRP A 132 16.99 13.98 15.56
N THR A 133 17.30 15.27 15.66
CA THR A 133 16.61 16.21 16.58
C THR A 133 16.05 17.45 15.91
N THR A 134 16.60 17.82 14.75
CA THR A 134 16.13 18.97 13.97
C THR A 134 16.60 18.87 12.53
N GLY A 135 15.89 19.55 11.64
CA GLY A 135 16.31 19.76 10.27
C GLY A 135 15.81 18.67 9.33
N THR A 136 16.65 18.34 8.36
CA THR A 136 16.34 17.36 7.31
C THR A 136 17.31 16.19 7.41
N GLU A 137 16.76 14.99 7.53
CA GLU A 137 17.53 13.75 7.46
C GLU A 137 17.29 13.10 6.10
N CYS A 138 18.38 12.77 5.40
CA CYS A 138 18.31 12.12 4.10
C CYS A 138 19.10 10.81 4.10
N LYS A 139 18.58 9.80 3.40
CA LYS A 139 19.23 8.50 3.24
C LYS A 139 19.18 8.05 1.79
N ARG A 140 20.33 7.59 1.27
CA ARG A 140 20.38 6.90 -0.02
C ARG A 140 19.81 5.50 0.13
N ILE A 141 18.96 5.10 -0.80
CA ILE A 141 18.37 3.77 -0.89
C ILE A 141 18.71 3.19 -2.25
N ASP A 142 19.42 2.06 -2.24
CA ASP A 142 19.73 1.30 -3.45
C ASP A 142 18.65 0.23 -3.69
N PHE A 143 18.29 0.02 -4.95
CA PHE A 143 17.38 -1.06 -5.32
C PHE A 143 18.10 -2.40 -5.27
N GLN A 144 17.38 -3.46 -4.88
CA GLN A 144 17.91 -4.82 -4.90
C GLN A 144 18.25 -5.25 -6.33
N GLN A 145 17.45 -4.81 -7.29
CA GLN A 145 17.70 -4.99 -8.71
C GLN A 145 17.58 -3.64 -9.43
N ARG A 146 18.53 -3.35 -10.32
CA ARG A 146 18.47 -2.16 -11.19
C ARG A 146 17.28 -2.27 -12.15
N PHE A 147 16.49 -1.21 -12.25
CA PHE A 147 15.43 -1.09 -13.24
C PHE A 147 15.99 -0.73 -14.62
N SER A 148 15.26 -1.05 -15.68
CA SER A 148 15.62 -0.66 -17.05
C SER A 148 15.29 0.80 -17.37
N THR A 149 14.37 1.39 -16.62
CA THR A 149 13.88 2.78 -16.72
C THR A 149 13.68 3.33 -15.31
N LEU A 150 13.50 4.64 -15.17
CA LEU A 150 13.19 5.24 -13.87
C LEU A 150 11.89 4.63 -13.30
N PRO A 151 11.92 4.02 -12.11
CA PRO A 151 10.73 3.41 -11.52
C PRO A 151 9.80 4.47 -10.92
N THR A 152 8.53 4.11 -10.74
CA THR A 152 7.63 4.85 -9.85
C THR A 152 7.89 4.43 -8.41
N ILE A 153 8.01 5.41 -7.51
CA ILE A 153 8.28 5.18 -6.09
C ILE A 153 7.09 5.64 -5.24
N PHE A 154 6.64 4.76 -4.35
CA PHE A 154 5.71 5.09 -3.28
C PHE A 154 6.41 4.90 -1.93
N VAL A 155 6.29 5.89 -1.06
CA VAL A 155 6.88 5.87 0.28
C VAL A 155 5.86 6.24 1.35
N THR A 156 6.02 5.65 2.53
CA THR A 156 5.21 5.98 3.70
C THR A 156 6.06 5.83 4.96
N ALA A 157 5.96 6.79 5.87
CA ALA A 157 6.60 6.70 7.18
C ALA A 157 5.88 5.66 8.04
N SER A 158 6.64 4.87 8.79
CA SER A 158 6.14 3.91 9.76
C SER A 158 6.78 4.16 11.12
N HIS A 159 5.98 4.57 12.09
CA HIS A 159 6.47 4.80 13.45
C HIS A 159 6.42 3.48 14.21
N GLN A 160 7.54 3.14 14.86
CA GLN A 160 7.61 1.96 15.71
C GLN A 160 7.20 2.27 17.16
N LEU A 161 7.04 3.55 17.50
CA LEU A 161 6.51 4.02 18.77
C LEU A 161 5.17 4.72 18.49
N PRO A 162 4.04 4.12 18.87
CA PRO A 162 2.74 4.62 18.47
C PRO A 162 2.36 5.91 19.20
N LYS A 163 1.40 6.64 18.64
CA LYS A 163 0.80 7.86 19.22
C LYS A 163 1.81 8.96 19.50
N ARG A 164 2.79 9.13 18.61
CA ARG A 164 3.79 10.20 18.66
C ARG A 164 3.58 11.21 17.54
N PRO A 165 2.64 12.17 17.69
CA PRO A 165 2.44 13.21 16.68
C PRO A 165 3.66 14.12 16.52
N GLN A 166 4.56 14.19 17.50
CA GLN A 166 5.84 14.88 17.32
C GLN A 166 6.70 14.23 16.23
N ASP A 167 6.57 12.93 15.98
CA ASP A 167 7.35 12.26 14.94
C ASP A 167 6.72 12.46 13.55
N ALA A 168 5.71 13.32 13.40
CA ALA A 168 5.09 13.62 12.11
C ALA A 168 6.07 14.34 11.17
N MET A 169 6.15 13.90 9.91
CA MET A 169 7.14 14.40 8.96
C MET A 169 6.59 14.59 7.56
N ALA A 170 7.12 15.60 6.87
CA ALA A 170 7.12 15.62 5.41
C ALA A 170 8.19 14.64 4.90
N VAL A 171 7.82 13.84 3.90
CA VAL A 171 8.70 12.82 3.28
C VAL A 171 8.72 13.07 1.78
N TRP A 172 9.91 13.12 1.18
CA TRP A 172 10.06 13.31 -0.27
C TRP A 172 11.27 12.55 -0.83
N VAL A 173 11.19 12.27 -2.13
CA VAL A 173 12.25 11.58 -2.88
C VAL A 173 13.02 12.60 -3.72
N GLU A 174 14.35 12.47 -3.72
CA GLU A 174 15.28 13.23 -4.55
C GLU A 174 16.20 12.28 -5.32
N ASP A 175 16.84 12.81 -6.38
CA ASP A 175 17.91 12.13 -7.12
C ASP A 175 17.53 10.72 -7.62
N LEU A 176 16.29 10.55 -8.11
CA LEU A 176 15.80 9.26 -8.62
C LEU A 176 16.64 8.80 -9.83
N ARG A 177 17.16 7.58 -9.73
CA ARG A 177 17.95 6.88 -10.76
C ARG A 177 17.39 5.47 -10.93
N GLU A 178 17.87 4.73 -11.92
CA GLU A 178 17.37 3.37 -12.18
C GLU A 178 17.88 2.33 -11.17
N ASP A 179 18.87 2.65 -10.34
CA ASP A 179 19.45 1.77 -9.32
C ASP A 179 19.35 2.32 -7.89
N ASN A 180 18.93 3.57 -7.71
CA ASN A 180 18.85 4.20 -6.39
C ASN A 180 18.00 5.47 -6.38
N PHE A 181 17.75 5.97 -5.18
CA PHE A 181 17.22 7.30 -4.93
C PHE A 181 17.67 7.79 -3.54
N LYS A 182 17.38 9.06 -3.23
CA LYS A 182 17.55 9.63 -1.89
C LYS A 182 16.17 9.90 -1.29
N ILE A 183 15.89 9.32 -0.12
CA ILE A 183 14.70 9.66 0.67
C ILE A 183 15.09 10.72 1.68
N CYS A 184 14.30 11.78 1.78
CA CYS A 184 14.51 12.86 2.74
C CYS A 184 13.25 13.07 3.57
N LEU A 185 13.46 13.41 4.85
CA LEU A 185 12.41 13.67 5.80
C LEU A 185 12.69 14.96 6.55
N ARG A 186 11.61 15.68 6.89
CA ARG A 186 11.67 16.90 7.69
C ARG A 186 10.48 16.96 8.63
N GLU A 187 10.75 17.41 9.84
CA GLU A 187 9.78 17.58 10.92
C GLU A 187 8.61 18.44 10.46
N ALA A 188 7.38 17.99 10.74
CA ALA A 188 6.17 18.77 10.50
C ALA A 188 6.07 19.95 11.46
N LYS A 189 6.51 19.76 12.71
CA LYS A 189 6.59 20.79 13.74
C LYS A 189 8.05 20.98 14.14
N ILE A 190 8.55 22.20 13.95
CA ILE A 190 9.97 22.49 14.19
C ILE A 190 10.25 22.47 15.70
N PHE A 191 11.35 21.82 16.10
CA PHE A 191 11.87 21.76 17.48
C PHE A 191 10.97 21.02 18.49
N ASP A 192 10.33 19.92 18.09
CA ASP A 192 9.49 19.11 18.96
C ASP A 192 10.20 17.89 19.60
N GLY A 193 11.50 17.72 19.35
CA GLY A 193 12.41 16.92 20.16
C GLY A 193 13.14 15.82 19.38
N PRO A 194 13.55 14.72 20.03
CA PRO A 194 14.26 13.64 19.36
C PRO A 194 13.31 12.70 18.60
N HIS A 195 13.63 12.48 17.33
CA HIS A 195 12.98 11.52 16.44
C HIS A 195 13.80 10.24 16.36
N ARG A 196 13.15 9.11 16.60
CA ARG A 196 13.81 7.79 16.67
C ARG A 196 12.82 6.70 16.35
N ASN A 197 13.33 5.56 15.88
CA ASN A 197 12.53 4.40 15.52
C ASN A 197 11.48 4.71 14.44
N ILE A 198 11.90 5.48 13.43
CA ILE A 198 11.11 5.75 12.23
C ILE A 198 11.67 4.89 11.10
N LYS A 199 10.78 4.12 10.47
CA LYS A 199 11.07 3.37 9.25
C LYS A 199 10.39 4.05 8.07
N ILE A 200 10.98 3.96 6.90
CA ILE A 200 10.29 4.26 5.64
C ILE A 200 9.99 2.94 4.96
N ILE A 201 8.71 2.73 4.67
CA ILE A 201 8.23 1.68 3.80
C ILE A 201 8.34 2.21 2.37
N CYS A 202 8.97 1.42 1.50
CA CYS A 202 9.17 1.82 0.11
C CYS A 202 8.64 0.75 -0.82
N PHE A 203 7.92 1.16 -1.85
CA PHE A 203 7.50 0.31 -2.95
C PHE A 203 7.95 0.93 -4.26
N PHE A 204 8.61 0.11 -5.07
CA PHE A 204 9.20 0.52 -6.34
C PHE A 204 8.64 -0.38 -7.42
N ALA A 205 8.06 0.22 -8.45
CA ALA A 205 7.59 -0.52 -9.61
C ALA A 205 8.16 0.11 -10.87
N PRO A 206 8.26 -0.63 -12.00
CA PRO A 206 8.38 0.00 -13.31
C PRO A 206 7.27 1.05 -13.48
N PRO A 207 7.34 1.96 -14.46
CA PRO A 207 6.25 2.87 -14.74
C PRO A 207 4.93 2.11 -14.93
N VAL A 208 4.08 2.12 -13.89
CA VAL A 208 2.81 1.40 -13.84
C VAL A 208 1.71 2.44 -13.77
N VAL A 209 0.80 2.40 -14.74
CA VAL A 209 -0.46 3.15 -14.65
C VAL A 209 -1.35 2.42 -13.65
N VAL A 210 -1.44 2.93 -12.43
CA VAL A 210 -2.35 2.39 -11.41
C VAL A 210 -3.76 2.86 -11.73
N VAL A 211 -4.55 1.98 -12.35
CA VAL A 211 -5.97 2.21 -12.62
C VAL A 211 -6.79 1.70 -11.41
N THR A 212 -7.27 2.58 -10.54
CA THR A 212 -8.24 2.22 -9.49
C THR A 212 -9.68 2.43 -9.99
N PRO A 213 -10.46 1.36 -10.23
CA PRO A 213 -11.87 1.52 -10.56
C PRO A 213 -12.66 1.95 -9.31
N LYS A 214 -13.45 3.03 -9.42
CA LYS A 214 -14.47 3.40 -8.42
C LYS A 214 -15.85 3.08 -8.99
N HIS A 215 -16.50 2.06 -8.45
CA HIS A 215 -17.90 1.78 -8.73
C HIS A 215 -18.77 2.76 -7.93
N SER A 216 -19.65 3.49 -8.62
CA SER A 216 -20.64 4.37 -8.01
C SER A 216 -22.02 3.92 -8.46
N ASP A 217 -22.66 3.08 -7.66
CA ASP A 217 -24.06 2.76 -7.91
C ASP A 217 -24.94 3.89 -7.40
N ASN A 218 -25.66 4.53 -8.31
CA ASN A 218 -26.89 5.25 -7.97
C ASN A 218 -27.93 5.09 -9.09
N ASN A 219 -28.71 4.03 -8.91
CA ASN A 219 -30.13 3.85 -9.22
C ASN A 219 -30.68 3.65 -10.64
N ASN A 220 -31.56 2.62 -10.68
CA ASN A 220 -32.88 2.57 -11.32
C ASN A 220 -33.02 2.91 -12.80
N ASN A 221 -32.50 2.04 -13.68
CA ASN A 221 -33.34 1.57 -14.79
C ASN A 221 -32.77 0.34 -15.47
N SER A 222 -33.67 -0.58 -15.81
CA SER A 222 -33.41 -1.73 -16.67
C SER A 222 -32.90 -1.31 -18.04
N ASN A 223 -32.01 -2.14 -18.59
CA ASN A 223 -31.54 -2.17 -19.98
C ASN A 223 -30.56 -1.07 -20.38
N LEU A 224 -29.26 -1.42 -20.43
CA LEU A 224 -28.42 -1.18 -21.61
C LEU A 224 -27.09 -1.94 -21.45
N SER A 225 -26.96 -3.00 -22.25
CA SER A 225 -25.70 -3.70 -22.53
C SER A 225 -24.71 -2.72 -23.17
N GLY A 226 -23.48 -2.68 -22.65
CA GLY A 226 -22.39 -1.93 -23.24
C GLY A 226 -21.13 -2.05 -22.40
N SER A 227 -20.14 -2.76 -22.92
CA SER A 227 -18.77 -2.81 -22.40
C SER A 227 -18.20 -1.39 -22.27
N ARG A 228 -17.71 -1.02 -21.08
CA ARG A 228 -17.17 0.32 -20.83
C ARG A 228 -15.79 0.20 -20.17
N CYS A 229 -14.76 0.47 -20.96
CA CYS A 229 -13.37 0.59 -20.49
C CYS A 229 -13.21 1.78 -19.53
N ILE A 230 -12.35 1.64 -18.52
CA ILE A 230 -11.99 2.69 -17.56
C ILE A 230 -10.56 3.13 -17.85
N VAL A 231 -10.37 4.43 -18.13
CA VAL A 231 -9.07 5.11 -18.23
C VAL A 231 -8.72 5.65 -16.84
N VAL A 232 -7.45 5.51 -16.43
CA VAL A 232 -6.89 6.29 -15.32
C VAL A 232 -5.68 7.06 -15.80
N THR A 233 -5.66 8.34 -15.45
CA THR A 233 -4.53 9.26 -15.65
C THR A 233 -3.78 9.37 -14.33
N ALA A 234 -2.50 9.04 -14.34
CA ALA A 234 -1.55 9.51 -13.34
C ALA A 234 -0.72 10.61 -14.00
N TRP A 235 -0.74 11.81 -13.43
CA TRP A 235 0.20 12.87 -13.80
C TRP A 235 1.53 12.58 -13.12
N VAL A 236 2.58 12.49 -13.93
CA VAL A 236 3.97 12.48 -13.48
C VAL A 236 4.65 13.51 -14.37
N GLU A 237 5.21 14.56 -13.78
CA GLU A 237 6.13 15.46 -14.49
C GLU A 237 7.40 14.72 -14.90
#